data_AF-A0A961JGX3-F1
#
_entry.id   AF-A0A961JGX3-F1
#
_cell.length_a   1.000
_cell.length_b   1.000
_cell.length_c   1.000
_cell.angle_alpha   90.00
_cell.angle_beta   90.00
_cell.angle_gamma   90.00
#
_symmetry.space_group_name_H-M   'P 1'
#
loop_
_entity.id
_entity.type
_entity.pdbx_description
1 polymer ?
#
loop_
_entity_poly.entity_id
_entity_poly.type
_entity_poly.pdbx_seq_one_letter_code
_entity_poly.pdbx_strand_id
1 'polypeptide(L)' 'EMEALTAVSTAALTVYDMVKAVDKAMEIGGIRVILKDGGKSGRYEA' A
#
# COMPACT_ATOMS: atom_id res chain seq x y z
N GLU A 1 -10.53 -4.73 2.55
CA GLU A 1 -9.13 -4.36 2.91
C GLU A 1 -8.17 -4.62 1.77
N MET A 2 -8.34 -5.74 1.06
CA MET A 2 -7.52 -6.10 -0.10
C MET A 2 -7.50 -5.02 -1.17
N GLU A 3 -8.62 -4.36 -1.44
CA GLU A 3 -8.74 -3.29 -2.43
C GLU A 3 -7.86 -2.09 -2.05
N ALA A 4 -7.83 -1.71 -0.78
CA ALA A 4 -6.99 -0.62 -0.29
C ALA A 4 -5.50 -0.98 -0.38
N LEU A 5 -5.13 -2.21 0.01
CA LEU A 5 -3.75 -2.70 -0.08
C LEU A 5 -3.28 -2.82 -1.53
N THR A 6 -4.14 -3.32 -2.42
CA THR A 6 -3.84 -3.41 -3.86
C THR A 6 -3.69 -2.02 -4.46
N ALA A 7 -4.61 -1.08 -4.16
CA ALA A 7 -4.55 0.27 -4.70
C ALA A 7 -3.25 0.99 -4.33
N VAL A 8 -2.85 0.95 -3.05
CA VAL A 8 -1.58 1.58 -2.62
C VAL A 8 -0.37 0.87 -3.21
N SER A 9 -0.41 -0.46 -3.34
CA SER A 9 0.68 -1.22 -3.96
C SER A 9 0.86 -0.85 -5.43
N THR A 10 -0.24 -0.77 -6.19
CA THR A 10 -0.20 -0.37 -7.60
C THR A 10 0.29 1.07 -7.75
N ALA A 11 -0.19 1.99 -6.91
CA ALA A 11 0.27 3.38 -6.93
C ALA A 11 1.77 3.50 -6.63
N ALA A 12 2.26 2.78 -5.62
CA ALA A 12 3.69 2.75 -5.28
C ALA A 12 4.53 2.16 -6.42
N LEU A 13 4.06 1.10 -7.08
CA LEU A 13 4.71 0.53 -8.27
C LEU A 13 4.73 1.52 -9.44
N THR A 14 3.67 2.32 -9.64
CA THR A 14 3.67 3.39 -10.65
C THR A 14 4.72 4.46 -10.33
N VAL A 15 4.86 4.85 -9.07
CA VAL A 15 5.92 5.78 -8.67
C VAL A 15 7.30 5.19 -8.94
N TYR A 16 7.54 3.93 -8.53
CA TYR A 16 8.78 3.23 -8.83
C TYR A 16 9.06 3.23 -10.33
N ASP A 17 8.06 2.95 -11.17
CA ASP A 17 8.20 2.97 -12.63
C ASP A 17 8.68 4.33 -13.17
N MET A 18 8.15 5.43 -12.64
CA MET A 18 8.53 6.79 -13.05
C MET A 18 9.97 7.17 -12.65
N VAL A 19 10.48 6.64 -11.52
CA VAL A 19 11.77 7.07 -10.95
C VAL A 19 12.90 6.03 -11.01
N LYS A 20 12.63 4.79 -11.43
CA LYS A 20 13.62 3.68 -11.52
C LYS A 20 14.85 3.96 -12.38
N ALA A 21 14.80 5.00 -13.22
CA ALA A 21 15.94 5.42 -14.03
C ALA A 21 17.02 6.14 -13.20
N VAL A 22 16.63 6.77 -12.08
CA VAL A 22 17.50 7.52 -11.19
C VAL A 22 18.15 6.59 -10.17
N ASP A 23 17.34 5.74 -9.53
CA ASP A 23 17.79 4.74 -8.58
C ASP A 23 17.00 3.44 -8.77
N LYS A 24 17.70 2.32 -8.91
CA LYS A 24 17.10 0.99 -9.08
C LYS A 24 17.00 0.21 -7.77
N ALA A 25 17.71 0.65 -6.72
CA ALA A 25 17.76 -0.01 -5.42
C ALA A 25 16.65 0.45 -4.47
N MET A 26 15.76 1.36 -4.90
CA MET A 26 14.64 1.82 -4.08
C MET A 26 13.77 0.67 -3.61
N GLU A 27 13.27 0.77 -2.38
CA GLU A 27 12.38 -0.22 -1.78
C GLU A 27 11.01 0.40 -1.51
N ILE A 28 9.95 -0.35 -1.82
CA ILE A 28 8.58 -0.03 -1.40
C ILE A 28 8.31 -0.78 -0.10
N GLY A 29 7.98 -0.06 0.97
CA GLY A 29 7.73 -0.63 2.30
C GLY A 29 6.56 0.04 3.03
N GLY A 30 6.25 -0.47 4.23
CA GLY A 30 5.24 0.14 5.10
C GLY A 30 3.78 -0.04 4.67
N ILE A 31 3.50 -0.89 3.67
CA ILE A 31 2.14 -1.18 3.23
C ILE A 31 1.43 -2.04 4.28
N ARG A 32 0.48 -1.44 5.00
CA ARG A 32 -0.36 -2.11 5.99
C ARG A 32 -1.74 -1.46 6.08
N VAL A 33 -2.72 -2.19 6.61
CA VAL A 33 -4.02 -1.62 6.97
C VAL A 33 -3.85 -0.77 8.23
N ILE A 34 -4.25 0.50 8.19
CA ILE A 34 -4.23 1.39 9.36
C ILE A 34 -5.61 1.50 10.02
N LEU A 35 -6.68 1.32 9.23
CA LEU A 35 -8.06 1.35 9.70
C LEU A 35 -8.92 0.47 8.79
N LYS A 36 -9.82 -0.28 9.42
CA LYS A 36 -10.93 -0.99 8.77
C LYS A 36 -12.13 -0.84 9.68
N ASP A 37 -13.29 -0.51 9.13
CA ASP A 37 -14.54 -0.48 9.90
C ASP A 37 -15.58 -1.42 9.26
N GLY A 38 -16.43 -2.01 10.09
CA GLY A 38 -17.50 -2.92 9.69
C GLY A 38 -17.13 -4.41 9.58
N GLY A 39 -18.17 -5.22 9.36
CA GLY A 39 -18.09 -6.69 9.34
C GLY A 39 -18.16 -7.32 10.74
N LYS A 40 -18.13 -8.67 10.80
CA LYS A 40 -18.21 -9.41 12.07
C LYS A 40 -17.09 -9.04 13.05
N SER A 41 -15.92 -8.69 12.53
CA SER A 41 -14.76 -8.28 13.33
C SER A 41 -14.87 -6.86 13.89
N GLY A 42 -15.83 -6.05 13.45
CA GLY A 42 -15.95 -4.65 13.84
C GLY A 42 -14.76 -3.80 13.38
N ARG A 43 -14.58 -2.67 14.07
CA ARG A 43 -13.51 -1.69 13.81
C ARG A 43 -12.14 -2.21 14.23
N TYR A 44 -11.17 -2.03 13.35
CA TYR A 44 -9.74 -2.25 13.56
C TYR A 44 -8.98 -0.95 13.29
N GLU A 45 -8.01 -0.65 14.15
CA GLU A 45 -7.12 0.52 14.07
C GLU A 45 -5.74 0.14 14.63
N ALA A 46 -4.66 0.51 13.92
CA ALA A 46 -3.33 -0.08 14.05
C ALA A 46 -2.25 0.87 14.60
#